data_AF-A0A5M6D4I8-F1
#
_entry.id   AF-A0A5M6D4I8-F1
#
_cell.length_a   1.000
_cell.length_b   1.000
_cell.length_c   1.000
_cell.angle_alpha   90.00
_cell.angle_beta   90.00
_cell.angle_gamma   90.00
#
_symmetry.space_group_name_H-M   'P 1'
#
loop_
_entity.id
_entity.type
_entity.pdbx_description
1 polymer ?
#
loop_
_entity_poly.entity_id
_entity_poly.type
_entity_poly.pdbx_seq_one_letter_code
_entity_poly.pdbx_strand_id
1 'polypeptide(L)'
;MSTRAILAICLPDETILATYLHFDGYPEHVMPILTTGYLVPEEALELIQGGEVRSLSPRPAMPEYFETSRRTNEVKSAEELPALARYLNAEHVYLMNENVWTHQAVAGYP
;
A
#
# COMPACT_ATOMS: atom_id res chain seq x y z
N MET A 1 -10.49 -11.61 -11.02
CA MET A 1 -9.66 -10.50 -11.52
C MET A 1 -8.82 -10.01 -10.36
N SER A 2 -7.53 -9.76 -10.57
CA SER A 2 -6.66 -9.21 -9.53
C SER A 2 -6.72 -7.68 -9.59
N THR A 3 -7.39 -7.04 -8.63
CA THR A 3 -7.27 -5.59 -8.44
C THR A 3 -5.99 -5.32 -7.67
N ARG A 4 -5.11 -4.48 -8.24
CA ARG A 4 -3.77 -4.21 -7.69
C ARG A 4 -3.71 -2.85 -7.03
N ALA A 5 -2.88 -2.71 -6.01
CA ALA A 5 -2.72 -1.44 -5.31
C ALA A 5 -1.28 -1.17 -4.88
N ILE A 6 -1.03 0.08 -4.53
CA ILE A 6 0.16 0.53 -3.78
C ILE A 6 -0.27 0.82 -2.35
N LEU A 7 0.48 0.28 -1.38
CA LEU A 7 0.41 0.68 0.03
C LEU A 7 1.63 1.53 0.32
N ALA A 8 1.43 2.73 0.86
CA ALA A 8 2.50 3.69 1.09
C ALA A 8 2.39 4.36 2.46
N ILE A 9 3.53 4.85 2.97
CA ILE A 9 3.62 5.61 4.21
C ILE A 9 4.54 6.82 4.01
N CYS A 10 4.11 7.97 4.52
CA CYS A 10 4.94 9.18 4.64
C CYS A 10 5.73 9.13 5.95
N LEU A 11 7.05 9.18 5.85
CA LEU A 11 7.96 9.22 6.98
C LEU A 11 8.15 10.67 7.49
N PRO A 12 8.66 10.86 8.72
CA PRO A 12 8.89 12.20 9.27
C PRO A 12 9.85 13.10 8.47
N ASP A 13 10.70 12.52 7.63
CA ASP A 13 11.62 13.23 6.73
C ASP A 13 11.00 13.51 5.34
N GLU A 14 9.68 13.33 5.20
CA GLU A 14 8.89 13.46 3.97
C GLU A 14 9.17 12.40 2.89
N THR A 15 10.09 11.46 3.16
CA THR A 15 10.32 10.31 2.28
C THR A 15 9.11 9.37 2.30
N ILE A 16 8.78 8.77 1.16
CA ILE A 16 7.66 7.84 1.03
C ILE A 16 8.21 6.42 0.78
N LEU A 17 7.82 5.48 1.64
CA LEU A 17 8.00 4.06 1.37
C LEU A 17 6.72 3.47 0.79
N ALA A 18 6.87 2.64 -0.22
CA ALA A 18 5.75 2.04 -0.92
C ALA A 18 5.98 0.55 -1.24
N THR A 19 4.95 -0.26 -1.02
CA THR A 19 4.92 -1.66 -1.46
C THR A 19 3.71 -1.94 -2.34
N TYR A 20 3.80 -3.03 -3.08
CA TYR A 20 2.80 -3.45 -4.05
C TYR A 20 1.90 -4.55 -3.47
N LEU A 21 0.59 -4.39 -3.66
CA LEU A 21 -0.46 -5.34 -3.29
C LEU A 21 -1.02 -5.99 -4.56
N HIS A 22 -0.91 -7.31 -4.65
CA HIS A 22 -1.23 -8.06 -5.87
C HIS A 22 -2.73 -8.36 -6.05
N PHE A 23 -3.45 -8.64 -4.96
CA PHE A 23 -4.85 -9.05 -5.00
C PHE A 23 -5.73 -8.21 -4.07
N ASP A 24 -7.01 -8.15 -4.42
CA ASP A 24 -8.07 -7.51 -3.64
C ASP A 24 -7.79 -6.05 -3.25
N GLY A 25 -7.09 -5.32 -4.12
CA GLY A 25 -6.66 -3.95 -3.89
C GLY A 25 -7.76 -2.87 -3.95
N TYR A 26 -9.03 -3.25 -4.08
CA TYR A 26 -10.16 -2.30 -4.17
C TYR A 26 -10.51 -1.73 -2.77
N PRO A 27 -11.01 -0.48 -2.71
CA PRO A 27 -11.15 0.24 -1.45
C PRO A 27 -12.12 -0.40 -0.46
N GLU A 28 -13.17 -1.06 -0.94
CA GLU A 28 -14.15 -1.75 -0.09
C GLU A 28 -13.53 -2.91 0.70
N HIS A 29 -12.41 -3.47 0.25
CA HIS A 29 -11.65 -4.50 0.97
C HIS A 29 -10.49 -3.91 1.77
N VAL A 30 -9.67 -3.08 1.15
CA VAL A 30 -8.42 -2.60 1.75
C VAL A 30 -8.64 -1.56 2.84
N MET A 31 -9.49 -0.55 2.61
CA MET A 31 -9.66 0.55 3.58
C MET A 31 -10.14 0.06 4.96
N PRO A 32 -11.14 -0.84 5.07
CA PRO A 32 -11.53 -1.38 6.38
C PRO A 32 -10.38 -2.09 7.09
N ILE A 33 -9.56 -2.87 6.38
CA ILE A 33 -8.42 -3.59 6.97
C ILE A 33 -7.37 -2.61 7.48
N LEU A 34 -6.98 -1.62 6.67
CA LEU A 34 -6.00 -0.60 7.04
C LEU A 34 -6.45 0.24 8.24
N THR A 35 -7.70 0.72 8.21
CA THR A 35 -8.23 1.62 9.25
C THR A 35 -8.64 0.93 10.55
N THR A 36 -8.69 -0.40 10.59
CA THR A 36 -8.97 -1.18 11.81
C THR A 36 -7.78 -1.99 12.33
N GLY A 37 -6.78 -2.24 11.48
CA GLY A 37 -5.67 -3.14 11.78
C GLY A 37 -4.27 -2.55 11.62
N TYR A 38 -4.13 -1.36 11.07
CA TYR A 38 -2.84 -0.70 10.84
C TYR A 38 -2.98 0.80 11.12
N LEU A 39 -3.40 1.16 12.34
CA LEU A 39 -3.83 2.53 12.66
C LEU A 39 -2.65 3.46 12.93
N VAL A 40 -1.53 2.90 13.39
CA VAL A 40 -0.35 3.66 13.76
C VAL A 40 0.75 3.51 12.71
N PRO A 41 1.60 4.54 12.52
CA PRO A 41 2.66 4.54 11.51
C PRO A 41 3.59 3.33 11.61
N GLU A 42 3.87 2.84 12.81
CA GLU A 42 4.75 1.69 13.03
C GLU A 42 4.18 0.40 12.42
N GLU A 43 2.88 0.15 12.58
CA GLU A 43 2.21 -1.02 12.00
C GLU A 43 2.15 -0.92 10.47
N ALA A 44 1.87 0.28 9.95
CA ALA A 44 1.87 0.54 8.52
C ALA A 44 3.28 0.38 7.92
N LEU A 45 4.31 0.82 8.64
CA LEU A 45 5.70 0.68 8.25
C LEU A 45 6.12 -0.80 8.22
N GLU A 46 5.79 -1.58 9.24
CA GLU A 46 6.04 -3.02 9.29
C GLU A 46 5.34 -3.75 8.12
N LEU A 47 4.07 -3.42 7.86
CA LEU A 47 3.32 -3.96 6.72
C LEU A 47 4.02 -3.67 5.39
N ILE A 48 4.47 -2.43 5.19
CA ILE A 48 5.11 -2.01 3.95
C ILE A 48 6.49 -2.65 3.81
N GLN A 49 7.31 -2.62 4.86
CA GLN A 49 8.68 -3.17 4.86
C GLN A 49 8.74 -4.70 4.76
N GLY A 50 7.65 -5.41 5.02
CA GLY A 50 7.53 -6.84 4.77
C GLY A 50 7.73 -7.23 3.29
N GLY A 51 7.67 -6.27 2.36
CA GLY A 51 7.87 -6.48 0.93
C GLY A 51 6.55 -6.53 0.18
N GLU A 52 6.55 -7.12 -1.01
CA GLU A 52 5.34 -7.24 -1.82
C GLU A 52 4.28 -8.11 -1.13
N VAL A 53 3.09 -7.54 -0.99
CA VAL A 53 1.94 -8.17 -0.33
C VAL A 53 1.14 -8.92 -1.39
N ARG A 54 0.98 -10.22 -1.19
CA ARG A 54 0.09 -11.04 -2.00
C ARG A 54 -1.36 -10.63 -1.75
N SER A 55 -1.80 -10.71 -0.49
CA SER A 55 -3.18 -10.41 -0.09
C SER A 55 -3.22 -9.83 1.32
N LEU A 56 -4.22 -9.01 1.59
CA LEU A 56 -4.54 -8.51 2.92
C LEU A 56 -5.75 -9.24 3.47
N SER A 57 -5.67 -9.62 4.74
CA SER A 57 -6.79 -10.16 5.51
C SER A 57 -7.05 -9.31 6.76
N PRO A 58 -8.29 -9.23 7.25
CA PRO A 58 -8.58 -8.62 8.54
C PRO A 58 -7.80 -9.32 9.67
N ARG A 59 -7.33 -8.54 10.65
CA ARG A 59 -6.69 -9.11 11.84
C ARG A 59 -7.66 -10.05 12.59
N PRO A 60 -7.15 -11.12 13.25
CA PRO A 60 -5.75 -11.41 13.56
C PRO A 60 -4.96 -12.14 12.47
N ALA A 61 -5.55 -12.40 11.30
CA ALA A 61 -4.79 -12.97 10.19
C ALA A 61 -3.68 -12.00 9.76
N MET A 62 -2.50 -12.54 9.51
CA MET A 62 -1.35 -11.77 9.03
C MET A 62 -1.43 -11.56 7.52
N PRO A 63 -0.83 -10.48 6.98
CA PRO A 63 -0.64 -10.33 5.55
C PRO A 63 0.13 -11.50 4.95
N GLU A 64 -0.24 -11.89 3.74
CA GLU A 64 0.54 -12.85 2.97
C GLU A 64 1.56 -12.08 2.11
N TYR A 65 2.84 -12.40 2.24
CA TYR A 65 3.92 -11.82 1.44
C TYR A 65 4.46 -12.84 0.42
N PHE A 66 5.09 -12.37 -0.65
CA PHE A 66 5.86 -13.25 -1.53
C PHE A 66 7.25 -13.52 -0.94
N GLU A 67 7.66 -14.79 -0.87
CA GLU A 67 8.99 -15.21 -0.37
C GLU A 67 10.16 -14.57 -1.13
N THR A 68 9.97 -14.29 -2.42
CA THR A 68 10.97 -13.67 -3.30
C THR A 68 10.62 -12.23 -3.67
N SER A 69 9.84 -11.54 -2.84
CA SER A 69 9.38 -10.18 -3.13
C SER A 69 10.55 -9.21 -3.31
N ARG A 70 10.36 -8.20 -4.17
CA ARG A 70 11.25 -7.04 -4.21
C ARG A 70 11.11 -6.26 -2.91
N ARG A 71 12.19 -5.58 -2.53
CA ARG A 71 12.14 -4.63 -1.41
C ARG A 71 11.17 -3.48 -1.72
N THR A 72 10.70 -2.84 -0.67
CA THR A 72 9.92 -1.59 -0.74
C THR A 72 10.57 -0.58 -1.67
N ASN A 73 9.75 0.09 -2.47
CA ASN A 73 10.16 1.23 -3.26
C ASN A 73 10.24 2.45 -2.36
N GLU A 74 11.17 3.35 -2.67
CA GLU A 74 11.31 4.65 -2.04
C GLU A 74 11.05 5.71 -3.12
N VAL A 75 10.16 6.64 -2.83
CA VAL A 75 9.89 7.80 -3.69
C VAL A 75 10.01 9.08 -2.87
N LYS A 76 10.38 10.18 -3.53
CA LYS A 76 10.74 11.43 -2.83
C LYS A 76 9.55 12.21 -2.31
N SER A 77 8.36 11.98 -2.87
CA SER A 77 7.14 12.67 -2.45
C SER A 77 5.89 11.87 -2.84
N ALA A 78 4.77 12.18 -2.19
CA ALA A 78 3.48 11.54 -2.48
C ALA A 78 3.00 11.80 -3.92
N GLU A 79 3.47 12.88 -4.57
CA GLU A 79 3.12 13.22 -5.95
C GLU A 79 3.68 12.20 -6.98
N GLU A 80 4.70 11.43 -6.60
CA GLU A 80 5.28 10.38 -7.44
C GLU A 80 4.49 9.06 -7.38
N LEU A 81 3.63 8.86 -6.38
CA LEU A 81 2.87 7.61 -6.18
C LEU A 81 1.97 7.24 -7.38
N PRO A 82 1.24 8.17 -8.02
CA PRO A 82 0.47 7.84 -9.22
C PRO A 82 1.34 7.40 -10.41
N ALA A 83 2.59 7.87 -10.50
CA ALA A 83 3.51 7.42 -11.53
C ALA A 83 4.04 6.01 -11.22
N LEU A 84 4.41 5.75 -9.96
CA LEU A 84 4.80 4.41 -9.50
C LEU A 84 3.67 3.39 -9.70
N ALA A 85 2.43 3.75 -9.34
CA ALA A 85 1.27 2.89 -9.51
C ALA A 85 1.06 2.51 -10.99
N ARG A 86 1.16 3.47 -11.92
CA ARG A 86 1.09 3.18 -13.36
C ARG A 86 2.22 2.27 -13.83
N TYR A 87 3.45 2.51 -13.37
CA TYR A 87 4.60 1.65 -13.70
C TYR A 87 4.41 0.21 -13.25
N LEU A 88 3.84 0.01 -12.05
CA LEU A 88 3.55 -1.29 -11.48
C LEU A 88 2.17 -1.85 -11.87
N ASN A 89 1.44 -1.14 -12.73
CA ASN A 89 0.11 -1.54 -13.18
C ASN A 89 -0.89 -1.71 -12.01
N ALA A 90 -0.82 -0.84 -11.00
CA ALA A 90 -1.74 -0.73 -9.87
C ALA A 90 -2.87 0.28 -10.15
N GLU A 91 -4.07 -0.05 -9.70
CA GLU A 91 -5.31 0.72 -9.89
C GLU A 91 -5.59 1.67 -8.73
N HIS A 92 -5.06 1.36 -7.54
CA HIS A 92 -5.30 2.12 -6.33
C HIS A 92 -4.00 2.45 -5.60
N VAL A 93 -4.01 3.57 -4.87
CA VAL A 93 -2.95 3.98 -3.96
C VAL A 93 -3.59 4.22 -2.59
N TYR A 94 -2.98 3.66 -1.56
CA TYR A 94 -3.30 3.90 -0.16
C TYR A 94 -2.10 4.53 0.50
N LEU A 95 -2.28 5.67 1.15
CA LEU A 95 -1.20 6.41 1.79
C LEU A 95 -1.53 6.67 3.26
N MET A 96 -0.66 6.21 4.14
CA MET A 96 -0.63 6.56 5.56
C MET A 96 0.15 7.87 5.73
N ASN A 97 -0.50 8.88 6.31
CA ASN A 97 0.14 10.12 6.73
C ASN A 97 -0.35 10.50 8.14
N GLU A 98 0.57 10.69 9.08
CA GLU A 98 0.27 11.12 10.47
C GLU A 98 -0.90 10.35 11.14
N ASN A 99 -1.00 9.04 10.90
CA ASN A 99 -2.03 8.12 11.43
C ASN A 99 -3.35 8.09 10.66
N VAL A 100 -3.43 8.70 9.48
CA VAL A 100 -4.61 8.67 8.62
C VAL A 100 -4.29 7.96 7.32
N TRP A 101 -5.08 6.94 7.01
CA TRP A 101 -5.10 6.32 5.68
C TRP A 101 -5.97 7.12 4.73
N THR A 102 -5.42 7.42 3.57
CA THR A 102 -6.12 8.01 2.43
C THR A 102 -6.08 7.05 1.25
N HIS A 103 -7.08 7.16 0.37
CA HIS A 103 -7.21 6.34 -0.83
C HIS A 103 -7.33 7.24 -2.05
N GLN A 104 -6.72 6.80 -3.14
CA GLN A 104 -6.87 7.40 -4.46
C GLN A 104 -6.96 6.30 -5.53
N ALA A 105 -7.89 6.45 -6.47
CA ALA A 105 -7.91 5.67 -7.71
C ALA A 105 -6.97 6.29 -8.75
N VAL A 106 -6.24 5.45 -9.48
CA VAL A 106 -5.27 5.86 -10.49
C VAL A 106 -5.95 5.88 -11.86
N ALA A 107 -6.20 7.08 -12.38
CA ALA A 107 -6.84 7.24 -13.69
C ALA A 107 -5.96 6.69 -14.83
N GLY A 108 -6.58 5.95 -15.75
CA GLY A 108 -5.94 5.43 -16.98
C GLY A 108 -5.80 3.91 -17.07
N TYR A 109 -6.43 3.15 -16.17
CA TYR A 109 -6.55 1.70 -16.30
C TYR A 109 -7.78 1.35 -17.17
N PRO A 110 -7.64 0.52 -18.22
CA PRO A 110 -8.78 0.04 -19.02
C PRO A 110 -9.66 -0.95 -18.27
#